data_AF-J4UHL1-F1
#
_entry.id   AF-J4UHL1-F1
#
_cell.length_a   1.000
_cell.length_b   1.000
_cell.length_c   1.000
_cell.angle_alpha   90.00
_cell.angle_beta   90.00
_cell.angle_gamma   90.00
#
_symmetry.space_group_name_H-M   'P 1'
#
loop_
_entity.id
_entity.type
_entity.pdbx_description
1 polymer ?
#
loop_
_entity_poly.entity_id
_entity_poly.type
_entity_poly.pdbx_seq_one_letter_code
_entity_poly.pdbx_strand_id
1 'polypeptide(L)'
;MDLIPEGSKVAAPGTSRKALIADDDEAWTAPSSPAFVQLKFPSPVDPTRIALTFQGGFVPTSVAVTATTEAGEVTGTVYPEDKNARQILE
;
A
#
# COMPACT_ATOMS: atom_id res chain seq x y z
N MET A 1 -1.61 -12.60 9.33
CA MET A 1 -1.97 -13.08 7.98
C MET A 1 -3.43 -13.47 8.10
N ASP A 2 -4.42 -12.69 7.68
CA ASP A 2 -4.57 -11.90 6.45
C ASP A 2 -5.31 -10.59 6.75
N LEU A 3 -4.79 -9.45 6.28
CA LEU A 3 -5.42 -8.13 6.50
C LEU A 3 -6.07 -7.55 5.24
N ILE A 4 -6.01 -8.27 4.13
CA ILE A 4 -6.64 -7.86 2.88
C ILE A 4 -7.81 -8.82 2.64
N PRO A 5 -9.05 -8.34 2.49
CA PRO A 5 -10.21 -9.19 2.23
C PRO A 5 -9.97 -10.13 1.06
N GLU A 6 -10.47 -11.36 1.16
CA GLU A 6 -10.37 -12.34 0.08
C GLU A 6 -10.98 -11.78 -1.22
N GLY A 7 -10.37 -12.07 -2.36
CA GLY A 7 -10.80 -11.54 -3.66
C GLY A 7 -10.35 -10.11 -3.96
N SER A 8 -9.68 -9.42 -3.04
CA SER A 8 -9.10 -8.10 -3.31
C SER A 8 -7.97 -8.18 -4.35
N LYS A 9 -7.92 -7.19 -5.22
CA LYS A 9 -6.88 -7.03 -6.24
C LYS A 9 -5.88 -5.99 -5.78
N VAL A 10 -4.59 -6.31 -5.92
CA VAL A 10 -3.49 -5.39 -5.66
C VAL A 10 -2.72 -5.24 -6.96
N ALA A 11 -2.49 -4.01 -7.39
CA ALA A 11 -1.81 -3.70 -8.64
C ALA A 11 -0.78 -2.59 -8.45
N ALA A 12 0.42 -2.81 -8.97
CA ALA A 12 1.44 -1.79 -9.13
C ALA A 12 2.17 -2.02 -10.47
N PRO A 13 2.74 -0.98 -11.11
CA PRO A 13 3.42 -1.12 -12.39
C PRO A 13 4.56 -2.15 -12.34
N GLY A 14 4.56 -3.09 -13.30
CA GLY A 14 5.69 -3.98 -13.56
C GLY A 14 5.94 -5.07 -12.53
N THR A 15 4.99 -5.36 -11.63
CA THR A 15 5.16 -6.38 -10.58
C THR A 15 3.98 -7.34 -10.46
N SER A 16 4.20 -8.45 -9.76
CA SER A 16 3.16 -9.42 -9.44
C SER A 16 2.42 -9.05 -8.15
N ARG A 17 1.18 -9.52 -8.00
CA ARG A 17 0.43 -9.39 -6.74
C ARG A 17 1.21 -9.98 -5.56
N LYS A 18 1.93 -11.08 -5.77
CA LYS A 18 2.66 -11.78 -4.71
C LYS A 18 3.71 -10.87 -4.07
N ALA A 19 4.52 -10.19 -4.88
CA ALA A 19 5.53 -9.22 -4.43
C ALA A 19 4.96 -7.96 -3.74
N LEU A 20 3.63 -7.79 -3.70
CA LEU A 20 2.96 -6.67 -3.02
C LEU A 20 2.27 -7.09 -1.72
N ILE A 21 2.05 -8.40 -1.50
CA ILE A 21 1.28 -8.91 -0.35
C ILE A 21 2.04 -9.96 0.47
N ALA A 22 3.08 -10.56 -0.10
CA ALA A 22 3.90 -11.52 0.60
C ALA A 22 4.85 -10.80 1.56
N ASP A 23 5.02 -11.37 2.74
CA ASP A 23 6.05 -10.99 3.70
C ASP A 23 7.30 -11.81 3.37
N ASP A 24 7.87 -11.57 2.19
CA ASP A 24 9.11 -12.16 1.71
C ASP A 24 10.11 -11.08 1.29
N ASP A 25 11.33 -11.49 0.90
CA ASP A 25 12.38 -10.54 0.51
C ASP A 25 12.11 -9.84 -0.84
N GLU A 26 11.07 -10.25 -1.59
CA GLU A 26 10.72 -9.67 -2.89
C GLU A 26 9.86 -8.39 -2.71
N ALA A 27 10.51 -7.26 -2.47
CA ALA A 27 9.82 -5.98 -2.52
C ALA A 27 9.61 -5.50 -3.96
N TRP A 28 8.52 -4.76 -4.14
CA TRP A 28 8.31 -3.99 -5.36
C TRP A 28 9.14 -2.69 -5.34
N THR A 29 9.93 -2.51 -6.40
CA THR A 29 10.62 -1.24 -6.68
C THR A 29 9.87 -0.47 -7.76
N ALA A 30 9.52 0.78 -7.47
CA ALA A 30 8.90 1.66 -8.45
C ALA A 30 9.87 2.00 -9.60
N PRO A 31 9.44 1.92 -10.88
CA PRO A 31 10.31 2.22 -12.02
C PRO A 31 10.59 3.73 -12.18
N SER A 32 9.70 4.60 -11.71
CA SER A 32 9.81 6.06 -11.77
C SER A 32 8.85 6.73 -10.79
N SER A 33 9.16 7.95 -10.34
CA SER A 33 8.23 8.77 -9.52
C SER A 33 7.46 9.78 -10.39
N PRO A 34 6.15 10.00 -10.14
CA PRO A 34 5.32 9.37 -9.11
C PRO A 34 4.92 7.93 -9.47
N ALA A 35 4.80 7.07 -8.46
CA ALA A 35 4.30 5.71 -8.58
C ALA A 35 3.18 5.46 -7.57
N PHE A 36 2.27 4.53 -7.88
CA PHE A 36 1.14 4.21 -7.03
C PHE A 36 0.91 2.70 -6.96
N VAL A 37 0.41 2.26 -5.81
CA VAL A 37 -0.13 0.92 -5.58
C VAL A 37 -1.64 1.07 -5.43
N GLN A 38 -2.40 0.32 -6.23
CA GLN A 38 -3.86 0.35 -6.16
C GLN A 38 -4.39 -0.92 -5.49
N LEU A 39 -5.24 -0.74 -4.49
CA LEU A 39 -6.03 -1.79 -3.84
C LEU A 39 -7.48 -1.68 -4.31
N LYS A 40 -8.04 -2.77 -4.83
CA LYS A 40 -9.46 -2.86 -5.20
C LYS A 40 -10.12 -3.99 -4.42
N PHE A 41 -11.06 -3.62 -3.57
CA PHE A 41 -11.82 -4.56 -2.74
C PHE A 41 -13.04 -5.10 -3.53
N PRO A 42 -13.48 -6.34 -3.25
CA PRO A 42 -14.64 -6.94 -3.91
C PRO A 42 -15.97 -6.33 -3.44
N SER A 43 -15.97 -5.73 -2.25
CA SER A 43 -17.09 -5.02 -1.63
C SER A 43 -16.57 -3.75 -0.96
N PRO A 44 -17.44 -2.78 -0.62
CA PRO A 44 -17.06 -1.67 0.25
C PRO A 44 -16.43 -2.20 1.55
N VAL A 45 -15.37 -1.52 2.00
CA VAL A 45 -14.68 -1.80 3.25
C VAL A 45 -14.67 -0.53 4.09
N ASP A 46 -14.57 -0.69 5.41
CA ASP A 46 -14.33 0.40 6.35
C ASP A 46 -12.85 0.38 6.76
N PRO A 47 -11.96 1.10 6.04
CA PRO A 47 -10.53 1.01 6.29
C PRO A 47 -10.17 1.79 7.56
N THR A 48 -9.83 1.07 8.63
CA THR A 48 -9.40 1.71 9.88
C THR A 48 -7.90 1.96 9.94
N ARG A 49 -7.10 1.16 9.21
CA ARG A 49 -5.63 1.16 9.28
C ARG A 49 -5.03 0.66 7.97
N ILE A 50 -3.88 1.21 7.59
CA ILE A 50 -3.03 0.67 6.53
C ILE A 50 -1.68 0.26 7.13
N ALA A 51 -1.17 -0.91 6.73
CA ALA A 51 0.13 -1.37 7.17
C ALA A 51 1.06 -1.54 5.96
N LEU A 52 2.20 -0.86 5.98
CA LEU A 52 3.20 -0.88 4.91
C LEU A 52 4.56 -1.25 5.50
N THR A 53 5.33 -2.03 4.75
CA THR A 53 6.74 -2.30 5.05
C THR A 53 7.56 -1.64 3.96
N PHE A 54 8.48 -0.76 4.34
CA PHE A 54 9.42 -0.14 3.43
C PHE A 54 10.79 -0.78 3.60
N GLN A 55 11.36 -1.32 2.52
CA GLN A 55 12.75 -1.78 2.56
C GLN A 55 13.67 -0.55 2.63
N GLY A 56 14.61 -0.57 3.60
CA GLY A 56 15.46 0.57 3.90
C GLY A 56 16.37 0.98 2.74
N GLY A 57 16.75 2.26 2.71
CA GLY A 57 17.68 2.82 1.72
C GLY A 57 17.01 3.62 0.59
N PHE A 58 15.71 3.41 0.33
CA PHE A 58 14.92 4.19 -0.64
C PHE A 58 13.47 4.34 -0.17
N VAL A 59 13.27 4.93 1.02
CA VAL A 59 11.92 5.16 1.59
C VAL A 59 11.39 6.53 1.17
N PRO A 60 10.14 6.63 0.67
CA PRO A 60 9.52 7.92 0.36
C PRO A 60 9.34 8.76 1.63
N THR A 61 9.59 10.06 1.52
CA THR A 61 9.40 11.01 2.65
C THR A 61 7.93 11.30 2.95
N SER A 62 7.05 11.10 1.98
CA SER A 62 5.60 11.17 2.14
C SER A 62 4.90 10.25 1.14
N VAL A 63 3.75 9.73 1.55
CA VAL A 63 2.87 8.91 0.70
C VAL A 63 1.46 9.46 0.82
N ALA A 64 0.86 9.80 -0.32
CA ALA A 64 -0.56 10.13 -0.37
C ALA A 64 -1.39 8.84 -0.40
N VAL A 65 -2.41 8.77 0.45
CA VAL A 65 -3.37 7.68 0.50
C VAL A 65 -4.71 8.23 0.03
N THR A 66 -5.23 7.66 -1.05
CA THR A 66 -6.50 8.07 -1.63
C THR A 66 -7.49 6.91 -1.57
N ALA A 67 -8.68 7.17 -1.03
CA ALA A 67 -9.78 6.23 -0.96
C ALA A 67 -10.98 6.77 -1.73
N THR A 68 -11.53 5.94 -2.62
CA THR A 68 -12.80 6.25 -3.29
C THR A 68 -13.94 5.66 -2.48
N THR A 69 -14.83 6.52 -1.97
CA THR A 69 -16.01 6.14 -1.18
C THR A 69 -17.29 6.48 -1.95
N GLU A 70 -18.45 6.03 -1.46
CA GLU A 70 -19.76 6.43 -2.03
C GLU A 70 -20.00 7.95 -1.93
N ALA A 71 -19.42 8.61 -0.93
CA ALA A 71 -19.53 10.06 -0.71
C ALA A 71 -18.51 10.88 -1.53
N GLY A 72 -17.59 10.22 -2.24
CA GLY A 72 -16.52 10.86 -3.00
C GLY A 72 -15.13 10.38 -2.59
N GLU A 73 -14.12 11.14 -2.99
CA GLU A 73 -12.71 10.84 -2.75
C GLU A 73 -12.25 11.41 -1.40
N VAL A 74 -11.59 10.59 -0.61
CA VAL A 74 -10.95 10.97 0.66
C VAL A 74 -9.45 10.78 0.50
N THR A 75 -8.68 11.80 0.88
CA THR A 75 -7.22 11.77 0.77
C THR A 75 -6.58 12.07 2.13
N GLY A 76 -5.59 11.25 2.48
CA GLY A 76 -4.71 11.42 3.63
C GLY A 76 -3.25 11.38 3.20
N THR A 77 -2.35 11.74 4.11
CA THR A 77 -0.91 11.67 3.89
C THR A 77 -0.26 10.97 5.06
N VAL A 78 0.63 10.03 4.76
CA VAL A 78 1.42 9.29 5.75
C VAL A 78 2.91 9.54 5.52
N TYR A 79 3.69 9.46 6.59
CA TYR A 79 5.12 9.79 6.61
C TYR A 79 5.89 8.56 7.10
N PRO A 80 6.38 7.71 6.18
CA PRO A 80 7.11 6.51 6.55
C PRO A 80 8.44 6.79 7.24
N GLU A 81 8.83 5.90 8.15
CA GLU A 81 10.18 5.83 8.69
C GLU A 81 11.10 5.05 7.74
N ASP A 82 12.37 5.47 7.62
CA ASP A 82 13.41 4.71 6.91
C ASP A 82 13.87 3.52 7.74
N LYS A 83 13.00 2.52 7.83
CA LYS A 83 13.21 1.32 8.64
C LYS A 83 12.58 0.12 7.96
N ASN A 84 13.36 -0.96 7.85
CA ASN A 84 12.88 -2.27 7.40
C ASN A 84 12.01 -2.94 8.46
N ALA A 85 10.84 -2.38 8.69
CA ALA A 85 9.84 -2.85 9.65
C ALA A 85 8.45 -2.52 9.14
N ARG A 86 7.48 -3.35 9.54
CA ARG A 86 6.07 -3.10 9.30
C ARG A 86 5.61 -1.87 10.10
N GLN A 87 5.09 -0.87 9.40
CA GLN A 87 4.57 0.37 9.96
C GLN A 87 3.05 0.37 9.84
N ILE A 88 2.35 0.65 10.93
CA ILE A 88 0.89 0.74 10.96
C ILE A 88 0.53 2.22 11.00
N LEU A 89 -0.26 2.66 10.04
CA LEU A 89 -0.65 4.04 9.82
C LEU A 89 -2.18 4.10 9.98
N GLU A 90 -2.64 5.05 10.79
CA GLU A 90 -4.05 5.28 11.12
C GLU A 90 -4.62 6.47 10.34
#